data_AF-A0A1F7MK47-F1
#
_entry.id   AF-A0A1F7MK47-F1
#
_cell.length_a   1.000
_cell.length_b   1.000
_cell.length_c   1.000
_cell.angle_alpha   90.00
_cell.angle_beta   90.00
_cell.angle_gamma   90.00
#
_symmetry.space_group_name_H-M   'P 1'
#
loop_
_entity.id
_entity.type
_entity.pdbx_description
1 polymer ?
#
loop_
_entity_poly.entity_id
_entity_poly.type
_entity_poly.pdbx_seq_one_letter_code
_entity_poly.pdbx_strand_id
1 'polypeptide(L)'
;MGAGRGAARGAPVSVELSVVIPALNEGASIGELVRRVARRLERLEVPGEILVVDGGSTDGTPRWAAEAGARVLTQPGRGYADALVTGLGAATGRFVLTMDADYSHDPDFVDSLWARRGAADLVVASRYVPGAHAQMPLARKLLSRVLNGVSRWALSLPVRDLSSAYRLYRRAAVETAGLRATHFDVLIELLARLHAAGWRITEVPFHYRPRDQGRSHVAFLRFALAYGRTLARMWTLRNSLESADYDDRAFTSRIPVQRYWQRRRYAIVLGFLGHAERALDIGCGSSKILEALPRAVGFDLNFKPLRFRARTNRLLVNGDMRALPFAGEAFDAVVCSEVLEHVRWDPALFAEMRRVLAPGGTLVVGTPDYGRWQWRWIE
;
A
#
# COMPACT_ATOMS: atom_id res chain seq x y z
N MET A 1 -25.69 -15.98 -34.51
CA MET A 1 -25.87 -16.67 -33.21
C MET A 1 -24.83 -16.12 -32.24
N GLY A 2 -25.28 -15.32 -31.27
CA GLY A 2 -24.41 -14.54 -30.40
C GLY A 2 -23.89 -15.37 -29.21
N ALA A 3 -22.57 -15.43 -29.07
CA ALA A 3 -21.93 -15.98 -27.88
C ALA A 3 -21.70 -14.84 -26.88
N GLY A 4 -22.49 -14.88 -25.80
CA GLY A 4 -22.47 -13.91 -24.71
C GLY A 4 -21.16 -13.96 -23.90
N ARG A 5 -20.62 -12.77 -23.63
CA ARG A 5 -19.57 -12.53 -22.65
C ARG A 5 -20.14 -12.73 -21.24
N GLY A 6 -19.90 -13.89 -20.65
CA GLY A 6 -20.13 -14.13 -19.22
C GLY A 6 -18.95 -13.60 -18.39
N ALA A 7 -18.96 -12.32 -18.06
CA ALA A 7 -18.12 -11.83 -16.96
C ALA A 7 -18.61 -12.52 -15.67
N ALA A 8 -17.73 -13.27 -15.01
CA ALA A 8 -17.99 -13.86 -13.71
C ALA A 8 -18.37 -12.75 -12.72
N ARG A 9 -19.68 -12.59 -12.46
CA ARG A 9 -20.18 -11.78 -11.35
C ARG A 9 -19.80 -12.55 -10.08
N GLY A 10 -18.78 -12.06 -9.38
CA GLY A 10 -18.40 -12.62 -8.08
C GLY A 10 -19.62 -12.70 -7.17
N ALA A 11 -19.72 -13.79 -6.40
CA ALA A 11 -20.77 -13.99 -5.42
C ALA A 11 -20.91 -12.72 -4.55
N PRO A 12 -22.14 -12.31 -4.17
CA PRO A 12 -22.32 -11.16 -3.30
C PRO A 12 -21.56 -11.42 -2.00
N VAL A 13 -20.62 -10.53 -1.67
CA VAL A 13 -19.92 -10.61 -0.39
C VAL A 13 -20.98 -10.37 0.68
N SER A 14 -21.28 -11.38 1.50
CA SER A 14 -22.29 -11.28 2.56
C SER A 14 -21.92 -10.26 3.64
N VAL A 15 -20.62 -9.94 3.74
CA VAL A 15 -20.05 -8.95 4.66
C VAL A 15 -19.32 -7.87 3.84
N GLU A 16 -19.73 -6.61 4.00
CA GLU A 16 -19.11 -5.48 3.31
C GLU A 16 -18.00 -4.84 4.16
N LEU A 17 -18.15 -4.80 5.49
CA LEU A 17 -17.16 -4.24 6.43
C LEU A 17 -16.88 -5.15 7.63
N SER A 18 -15.61 -5.53 7.82
CA SER A 18 -15.12 -6.15 9.07
C SER A 18 -14.48 -5.11 9.96
N VAL A 19 -14.90 -5.01 11.22
CA VAL A 19 -14.26 -4.16 12.23
C VAL A 19 -13.40 -5.02 13.15
N VAL A 20 -12.09 -4.82 13.14
CA VAL A 20 -11.10 -5.55 13.93
C VAL A 20 -10.66 -4.70 15.12
N ILE A 21 -10.81 -5.27 16.32
CA ILE A 21 -10.53 -4.62 17.60
C ILE A 21 -9.55 -5.49 18.41
N PRO A 22 -8.23 -5.21 18.38
CA PRO A 22 -7.29 -5.81 19.32
C PRO A 22 -7.63 -5.39 20.76
N ALA A 23 -7.70 -6.35 21.68
CA ALA A 23 -8.06 -6.11 23.08
C ALA A 23 -7.19 -6.93 24.04
N LEU A 24 -6.80 -6.33 25.17
CA LEU A 24 -6.08 -7.00 26.26
C LEU A 24 -6.46 -6.34 27.58
N ASN A 25 -7.18 -7.06 28.44
CA ASN A 25 -7.67 -6.57 29.73
C ASN A 25 -8.53 -5.29 29.62
N GLU A 26 -9.46 -5.27 28.67
CA GLU A 26 -10.35 -4.15 28.34
C GLU A 26 -11.79 -4.44 28.76
N GLY A 27 -11.97 -5.25 29.80
CA GLY A 27 -13.26 -5.84 30.05
C GLY A 27 -14.31 -4.83 30.54
N ALA A 28 -13.88 -3.76 31.22
CA ALA A 28 -14.76 -2.67 31.63
C ALA A 28 -15.35 -1.87 30.45
N SER A 29 -14.70 -1.91 29.29
CA SER A 29 -14.92 -1.02 28.14
C SER A 29 -15.47 -1.75 26.92
N ILE A 30 -15.02 -2.98 26.68
CA ILE A 30 -15.17 -3.68 25.39
C ILE A 30 -16.62 -3.94 24.99
N GLY A 31 -17.48 -4.34 25.94
CA GLY A 31 -18.88 -4.67 25.63
C GLY A 31 -19.65 -3.47 25.07
N GLU A 32 -19.48 -2.29 25.66
CA GLU A 32 -20.14 -1.08 25.16
C GLU A 32 -19.53 -0.58 23.84
N LEU A 33 -18.22 -0.77 23.65
CA LEU A 33 -17.55 -0.43 22.39
C LEU A 33 -18.13 -1.26 21.23
N VAL A 34 -18.24 -2.57 21.42
CA VAL A 34 -18.84 -3.49 20.43
C VAL A 34 -20.27 -3.07 20.10
N ARG A 35 -21.11 -2.79 21.11
CA ARG A 35 -22.48 -2.33 20.87
C ARG A 35 -22.54 -0.99 20.15
N ARG A 36 -21.66 -0.04 20.47
CA ARG A 36 -21.57 1.24 19.74
C ARG A 36 -21.22 1.01 18.28
N VAL A 37 -20.23 0.18 18.00
CA VAL A 37 -19.83 -0.16 16.62
C VAL A 37 -20.98 -0.85 15.88
N ALA A 38 -21.67 -1.81 16.50
CA ALA A 38 -22.83 -2.48 15.90
C ALA A 38 -23.91 -1.47 15.50
N ARG A 39 -24.29 -0.56 16.40
CA ARG A 39 -25.24 0.53 16.10
C ARG A 39 -24.76 1.44 14.97
N ARG A 40 -23.45 1.65 14.81
CA ARG A 40 -22.90 2.41 13.68
C ARG A 40 -23.06 1.67 12.36
N LEU A 41 -22.77 0.37 12.34
CA LEU A 41 -22.92 -0.48 11.15
C LEU A 41 -24.38 -0.53 10.69
N GLU A 42 -25.32 -0.68 11.64
CA GLU A 42 -26.76 -0.63 11.40
C GLU A 42 -27.19 0.71 10.79
N ARG A 43 -26.75 1.85 11.37
CA ARG A 43 -27.06 3.20 10.86
C ARG A 43 -26.50 3.48 9.47
N LEU A 44 -25.35 2.89 9.15
CA LEU A 44 -24.75 3.00 7.82
C LEU A 44 -25.39 2.04 6.81
N GLU A 45 -26.29 1.16 7.25
CA GLU A 45 -26.89 0.09 6.46
C GLU A 45 -25.83 -0.80 5.78
N VAL A 46 -24.72 -1.04 6.49
CA VAL A 46 -23.60 -1.83 6.00
C VAL A 46 -23.64 -3.22 6.64
N PRO A 47 -23.78 -4.29 5.85
CA PRO A 47 -23.58 -5.65 6.36
C PRO A 47 -22.16 -5.76 6.91
N GLY A 48 -22.02 -5.94 8.22
CA GLY A 48 -20.72 -5.92 8.86
C GLY A 48 -20.56 -6.97 9.94
N GLU A 49 -19.31 -7.30 10.23
CA GLU A 49 -18.92 -8.17 11.33
C GLU A 49 -17.96 -7.42 12.26
N ILE A 50 -17.99 -7.75 13.55
CA ILE A 50 -17.07 -7.19 14.55
C ILE A 50 -16.22 -8.34 15.07
N LEU A 51 -14.90 -8.22 14.91
CA LEU A 51 -13.91 -9.15 15.40
C LEU A 51 -13.19 -8.51 16.58
N VAL A 52 -13.28 -9.14 17.75
CA VAL A 52 -12.43 -8.79 18.89
C VAL A 52 -11.30 -9.81 18.96
N VAL A 53 -10.06 -9.34 18.89
CA VAL A 53 -8.87 -10.20 18.96
C VAL A 53 -8.27 -10.08 20.35
N ASP A 54 -8.50 -11.09 21.18
CA ASP A 54 -8.03 -11.17 22.55
C ASP A 54 -6.54 -11.53 22.63
N GLY A 55 -5.80 -10.71 23.39
CA GLY A 55 -4.37 -10.84 23.60
C GLY A 55 -3.94 -11.77 24.72
N GLY A 56 -4.84 -12.63 25.20
CA GLY A 56 -4.66 -13.41 26.42
C GLY A 56 -5.07 -12.61 27.65
N SER A 57 -6.26 -12.02 27.62
CA SER A 57 -6.79 -11.26 28.76
C SER A 57 -6.97 -12.17 29.98
N THR A 58 -6.70 -11.62 31.16
CA THR A 58 -6.91 -12.26 32.47
C THR A 58 -8.21 -11.84 33.13
N ASP A 59 -8.97 -10.95 32.49
CA ASP A 59 -10.28 -10.47 32.92
C ASP A 59 -11.42 -11.03 32.03
N GLY A 60 -12.63 -10.48 32.17
CA GLY A 60 -13.80 -10.89 31.40
C GLY A 60 -13.84 -10.42 29.93
N THR A 61 -12.78 -9.81 29.38
CA THR A 61 -12.78 -9.20 28.04
C THR A 61 -13.38 -10.10 26.94
N PRO A 62 -12.95 -11.37 26.77
CA PRO A 62 -13.50 -12.24 25.74
C PRO A 62 -15.00 -12.49 25.92
N ARG A 63 -15.42 -12.75 27.16
CA ARG A 63 -16.82 -13.03 27.50
C ARG A 63 -17.71 -11.82 27.17
N TRP A 64 -17.33 -10.63 27.64
CA TRP A 64 -18.13 -9.42 27.45
C TRP A 64 -18.18 -8.96 25.98
N ALA A 65 -17.13 -9.21 25.20
CA ALA A 65 -17.14 -8.98 23.77
C ALA A 65 -18.12 -9.92 23.03
N ALA A 66 -18.09 -11.21 23.37
CA ALA A 66 -18.99 -12.21 22.78
C ALA A 66 -20.47 -11.94 23.13
N GLU A 67 -20.76 -11.65 24.41
CA GLU A 67 -22.11 -11.28 24.86
C GLU A 67 -22.63 -10.02 24.17
N ALA A 68 -21.75 -9.11 23.74
CA ALA A 68 -22.10 -7.92 22.98
C ALA A 68 -22.27 -8.16 21.47
N GLY A 69 -22.05 -9.39 20.98
CA GLY A 69 -22.26 -9.77 19.58
C GLY A 69 -21.00 -9.77 18.70
N ALA A 70 -19.80 -9.64 19.27
CA ALA A 70 -18.56 -9.78 18.50
C ALA A 70 -18.16 -11.24 18.29
N ARG A 71 -17.52 -11.55 17.15
CA ARG A 71 -16.74 -12.77 16.98
C ARG A 71 -15.41 -12.58 17.71
N VAL A 72 -15.19 -13.39 18.75
CA VAL A 72 -13.96 -13.31 19.53
C VAL A 72 -12.93 -14.30 18.98
N LEU A 73 -11.71 -13.82 18.78
CA LEU A 73 -10.56 -14.60 18.34
C LEU A 73 -9.48 -14.50 19.40
N THR A 74 -8.76 -15.60 19.63
CA THR A 74 -7.55 -15.57 20.47
C THR A 74 -6.34 -15.45 19.56
N GLN A 75 -5.47 -14.48 19.82
CA GLN A 75 -4.23 -14.37 19.07
C GLN A 75 -3.27 -15.53 19.46
N PRO A 76 -2.58 -16.16 18.50
CA PRO A 76 -1.72 -17.32 18.80
C PRO A 76 -0.38 -16.91 19.45
N GLY A 77 0.08 -15.69 19.19
CA GLY A 77 1.31 -15.12 19.72
C GLY A 77 1.04 -14.08 20.80
N ARG A 78 1.88 -13.04 20.86
CA ARG A 78 1.76 -11.97 21.85
C ARG A 78 1.94 -10.61 21.20
N GLY A 79 1.30 -9.61 21.81
CA GLY A 79 1.48 -8.20 21.46
C GLY A 79 0.60 -7.75 20.28
N TYR A 80 0.57 -6.43 20.11
CA TYR A 80 -0.34 -5.76 19.18
C TYR A 80 -0.22 -6.22 17.72
N ALA A 81 0.99 -6.51 17.25
CA ALA A 81 1.21 -6.93 15.86
C ALA A 81 0.50 -8.25 15.53
N ASP A 82 0.60 -9.22 16.43
CA ASP A 82 0.02 -10.55 16.25
C ASP A 82 -1.51 -10.50 16.37
N ALA A 83 -2.07 -9.69 17.27
CA ALA A 83 -3.50 -9.42 17.30
C ALA A 83 -4.00 -8.80 15.99
N LEU A 84 -3.29 -7.79 15.49
CA LEU A 84 -3.62 -7.11 14.24
C LEU A 84 -3.58 -8.09 13.06
N VAL A 85 -2.52 -8.89 12.94
CA VAL A 85 -2.37 -9.88 11.86
C VAL A 85 -3.47 -10.94 11.93
N THR A 86 -3.76 -11.44 13.13
CA THR A 86 -4.84 -12.42 13.36
C THR A 86 -6.19 -11.87 12.92
N GLY A 87 -6.52 -10.65 13.34
CA GLY A 87 -7.78 -10.00 12.97
C GLY A 87 -7.88 -9.68 11.48
N LEU A 88 -6.81 -9.15 10.88
CA LEU A 88 -6.76 -8.89 9.43
C LEU A 88 -6.91 -10.18 8.61
N GLY A 89 -6.31 -11.30 9.07
CA GLY A 89 -6.39 -12.60 8.40
C GLY A 89 -7.76 -13.28 8.54
N ALA A 90 -8.48 -13.05 9.65
CA ALA A 90 -9.79 -13.62 9.89
C ALA A 90 -10.96 -12.78 9.33
N ALA A 91 -10.70 -11.53 8.93
CA ALA A 91 -11.70 -10.62 8.39
C ALA A 91 -12.19 -11.08 7.00
N THR A 92 -13.50 -11.15 6.82
CA THR A 92 -14.15 -11.63 5.58
C THR A 92 -14.73 -10.50 4.73
N GLY A 93 -14.88 -9.31 5.31
CA GLY A 93 -15.46 -8.14 4.68
C GLY A 93 -14.68 -7.65 3.47
N ARG A 94 -15.37 -7.04 2.50
CA ARG A 94 -14.68 -6.39 1.36
C ARG A 94 -13.71 -5.30 1.82
N PHE A 95 -14.06 -4.61 2.90
CA PHE A 95 -13.21 -3.67 3.62
C PHE A 95 -12.96 -4.16 5.05
N VAL A 96 -11.81 -3.78 5.59
CA VAL A 96 -11.42 -4.07 6.97
C VAL A 96 -11.09 -2.76 7.65
N LEU A 97 -11.69 -2.50 8.80
CA LEU A 97 -11.40 -1.34 9.63
C LEU A 97 -10.73 -1.82 10.92
N THR A 98 -9.66 -1.17 11.33
CA THR A 98 -8.99 -1.46 12.61
C THR A 98 -9.25 -0.32 13.59
N MET A 99 -9.54 -0.64 14.84
CA MET A 99 -9.70 0.34 15.94
C MET A 99 -9.15 -0.22 17.24
N ASP A 100 -8.90 0.66 18.21
CA ASP A 100 -8.32 0.28 19.50
C ASP A 100 -9.46 0.14 20.52
N ALA A 101 -9.31 -0.79 21.47
CA ALA A 101 -10.33 -1.08 22.48
C ALA A 101 -10.47 -0.02 23.59
N ASP A 102 -9.49 0.89 23.71
CA ASP A 102 -9.34 1.85 24.82
C ASP A 102 -10.19 3.14 24.68
N TYR A 103 -11.11 3.19 23.70
CA TYR A 103 -11.90 4.38 23.29
C TYR A 103 -11.09 5.59 22.81
N SER A 104 -9.78 5.44 22.56
CA SER A 104 -9.03 6.51 21.90
C SER A 104 -9.46 6.73 20.44
N HIS A 105 -10.17 5.73 19.88
CA HIS A 105 -10.84 5.77 18.59
C HIS A 105 -12.35 5.85 18.78
N ASP A 106 -12.93 7.00 18.41
CA ASP A 106 -14.37 7.21 18.51
C ASP A 106 -15.12 6.40 17.44
N PRO A 107 -16.03 5.48 17.82
CA PRO A 107 -16.80 4.68 16.86
C PRO A 107 -17.60 5.53 15.86
N ASP A 108 -18.03 6.74 16.23
CA ASP A 108 -18.76 7.63 15.31
C ASP A 108 -17.89 8.08 14.13
N PHE A 109 -16.56 8.04 14.25
CA PHE A 109 -15.65 8.38 13.17
C PHE A 109 -15.56 7.30 12.07
N VAL A 110 -16.15 6.11 12.29
CA VAL A 110 -16.29 5.07 11.25
C VAL A 110 -16.95 5.66 10.00
N ASP A 111 -17.94 6.53 10.15
CA ASP A 111 -18.63 7.19 9.04
C ASP A 111 -17.68 7.95 8.12
N SER A 112 -16.74 8.71 8.72
CA SER A 112 -15.79 9.54 7.98
C SER A 112 -14.80 8.70 7.19
N LEU A 113 -14.34 7.58 7.76
CA LEU A 113 -13.52 6.61 7.04
C LEU A 113 -14.31 5.92 5.94
N TRP A 114 -15.54 5.48 6.24
CA TRP A 114 -16.42 4.77 5.33
C TRP A 114 -16.80 5.61 4.10
N ALA A 115 -17.06 6.89 4.29
CA ALA A 115 -17.33 7.84 3.22
C ALA A 115 -16.15 7.97 2.23
N ARG A 116 -14.92 7.70 2.68
CA ARG A 116 -13.69 7.82 1.89
C ARG A 116 -13.20 6.50 1.28
N ARG A 117 -13.91 5.39 1.50
CA ARG A 117 -13.51 4.03 1.04
C ARG A 117 -13.29 3.89 -0.47
N GLY A 118 -13.92 4.74 -1.28
CA GLY A 118 -13.76 4.76 -2.74
C GLY A 118 -12.58 5.61 -3.22
N ALA A 119 -12.03 6.48 -2.36
CA ALA A 119 -10.97 7.41 -2.75
C ALA A 119 -9.58 6.74 -2.75
N ALA A 120 -9.38 5.71 -1.92
CA ALA A 120 -8.11 5.03 -1.71
C ALA A 120 -8.30 3.57 -1.27
N ASP A 121 -7.22 2.79 -1.31
CA ASP A 121 -7.19 1.41 -0.83
C ASP A 121 -6.84 1.32 0.65
N LEU A 122 -6.25 2.38 1.20
CA LEU A 122 -6.07 2.61 2.62
C LEU A 122 -6.43 4.06 2.98
N VAL A 123 -7.34 4.21 3.93
CA VAL A 123 -7.71 5.49 4.54
C VAL A 123 -7.25 5.50 5.99
N VAL A 124 -6.40 6.47 6.36
CA VAL A 124 -5.86 6.61 7.71
C VAL A 124 -6.58 7.74 8.44
N ALA A 125 -7.11 7.47 9.63
CA ALA A 125 -7.55 8.52 10.55
C ALA A 125 -6.29 9.20 11.13
N SER A 126 -5.97 10.39 10.64
CA SER A 126 -4.68 11.04 10.87
C SER A 126 -4.80 12.18 11.86
N ARG A 127 -3.89 12.19 12.84
CA ARG A 127 -3.79 13.24 13.87
C ARG A 127 -3.00 14.47 13.41
N TYR A 128 -2.37 14.39 12.23
CA TYR A 128 -1.34 15.37 11.81
C TYR A 128 -1.61 16.02 10.45
N VAL A 129 -2.76 15.76 9.83
CA VAL A 129 -3.27 16.51 8.67
C VAL A 129 -4.00 17.79 9.11
N PRO A 130 -4.19 18.78 8.22
CA PRO A 130 -4.95 19.99 8.55
C PRO A 130 -6.36 19.66 9.02
N GLY A 131 -6.85 20.36 10.05
CA GLY A 131 -8.15 20.08 10.68
C GLY A 131 -8.11 18.96 11.74
N ALA A 132 -7.01 18.22 11.88
CA ALA A 132 -6.86 17.19 12.90
C ALA A 132 -6.38 17.78 14.24
N HIS A 133 -6.77 17.13 15.34
CA HIS A 133 -6.28 17.49 16.67
C HIS A 133 -5.88 16.25 17.46
N ALA A 134 -4.84 16.38 18.28
CA ALA A 134 -4.41 15.33 19.20
C ALA A 134 -4.23 15.92 20.59
N GLN A 135 -5.13 15.52 21.49
CA GLN A 135 -5.01 15.79 22.92
C GLN A 135 -4.08 14.72 23.51
N MET A 136 -2.87 15.12 23.91
CA MET A 136 -1.90 14.25 24.59
C MET A 136 -0.80 15.13 25.21
N PRO A 137 -0.05 14.64 26.20
CA PRO A 137 1.06 15.40 26.78
C PRO A 137 2.03 15.90 25.71
N LEU A 138 2.49 17.15 25.81
CA LEU A 138 3.26 17.82 24.78
C LEU A 138 4.52 17.03 24.36
N ALA A 139 5.23 16.44 25.33
CA ALA A 139 6.39 15.59 25.06
C ALA A 139 6.04 14.35 24.22
N ARG A 140 4.90 13.68 24.48
CA ARG A 140 4.41 12.54 23.69
C ARG A 140 4.02 12.99 22.27
N LYS A 141 3.35 14.15 22.17
CA LYS A 141 2.98 14.75 20.89
C LYS A 141 4.21 15.07 20.04
N LEU A 142 5.22 15.70 20.63
CA LEU A 142 6.46 16.06 19.97
C LEU A 142 7.20 14.80 19.50
N LEU A 143 7.40 13.82 20.39
CA LEU A 143 8.05 12.55 20.05
C LEU A 143 7.35 11.85 18.89
N SER A 144 6.02 11.76 18.93
CA SER A 144 5.25 11.14 17.86
C SER A 144 5.37 11.92 16.54
N ARG A 145 5.33 13.26 16.56
CA ARG A 145 5.54 14.07 15.35
C ARG A 145 6.94 13.90 14.76
N VAL A 146 7.98 13.85 15.61
CA VAL A 146 9.36 13.61 15.16
C VAL A 146 9.48 12.23 14.54
N LEU A 147 8.97 11.18 15.20
CA LEU A 147 9.06 9.81 14.69
C LEU A 147 8.32 9.65 13.36
N ASN A 148 7.09 10.19 13.26
CA ASN A 148 6.33 10.20 12.00
C ASN A 148 7.05 11.02 10.92
N GLY A 149 7.61 12.18 11.26
CA GLY A 149 8.37 13.03 10.34
C GLY A 149 9.60 12.34 9.79
N VAL A 150 10.43 11.75 10.66
CA VAL A 150 11.64 11.00 10.29
C VAL A 150 11.27 9.79 9.44
N SER A 151 10.32 8.95 9.87
CA SER A 151 9.93 7.76 9.11
C SER A 151 9.30 8.10 7.76
N ARG A 152 8.45 9.12 7.70
CA ARG A 152 7.88 9.64 6.45
C ARG A 152 8.98 10.10 5.51
N TRP A 153 9.91 10.90 6.02
CA TRP A 153 11.03 11.42 5.25
C TRP A 153 11.90 10.28 4.73
N ALA A 154 12.23 9.33 5.60
CA ALA A 154 13.13 8.23 5.29
C ALA A 154 12.53 7.28 4.24
N LEU A 155 11.26 6.91 4.40
CA LEU A 155 10.58 5.95 3.52
C LEU A 155 9.92 6.62 2.31
N SER A 156 10.02 7.94 2.17
CA SER A 156 9.35 8.75 1.15
C SER A 156 7.86 8.43 1.05
N LEU A 157 7.17 8.39 2.19
CA LEU A 157 5.75 8.07 2.26
C LEU A 157 4.87 9.34 2.13
N PRO A 158 3.73 9.27 1.42
CA PRO A 158 2.82 10.41 1.25
C PRO A 158 1.85 10.60 2.43
N VAL A 159 2.21 10.15 3.63
CA VAL A 159 1.32 10.08 4.82
C VAL A 159 1.97 10.78 6.01
N ARG A 160 1.23 11.56 6.78
CA ARG A 160 1.70 12.31 7.95
C ARG A 160 1.57 11.53 9.26
N ASP A 161 0.61 10.62 9.38
CA ASP A 161 0.44 9.77 10.57
C ASP A 161 0.61 8.28 10.24
N LEU A 162 1.84 7.80 10.39
CA LEU A 162 2.25 6.41 10.18
C LEU A 162 1.94 5.51 11.39
N SER A 163 1.56 6.13 12.52
CA SER A 163 1.40 5.46 13.80
C SER A 163 -0.05 5.33 14.27
N SER A 164 -1.01 5.94 13.55
CA SER A 164 -2.43 5.74 13.82
C SER A 164 -2.82 4.29 13.52
N ALA A 165 -3.47 3.62 14.48
CA ALA A 165 -4.05 2.29 14.30
C ALA A 165 -5.47 2.34 13.72
N TYR A 166 -6.09 3.52 13.68
CA TYR A 166 -7.44 3.68 13.15
C TYR A 166 -7.44 3.87 11.64
N ARG A 167 -7.71 2.78 10.93
CA ARG A 167 -7.51 2.68 9.48
C ARG A 167 -8.62 1.87 8.85
N LEU A 168 -8.98 2.23 7.61
CA LEU A 168 -9.85 1.45 6.75
C LEU A 168 -9.05 0.97 5.54
N TYR A 169 -9.05 -0.34 5.33
CA TYR A 169 -8.34 -1.03 4.26
C TYR A 169 -9.34 -1.65 3.27
N ARG A 170 -8.98 -1.66 1.99
CA ARG A 170 -9.49 -2.68 1.07
C ARG A 170 -8.89 -4.03 1.51
N ARG A 171 -9.71 -5.07 1.71
CA ARG A 171 -9.21 -6.37 2.20
C ARG A 171 -8.10 -6.95 1.31
N ALA A 172 -8.26 -6.89 -0.01
CA ALA A 172 -7.27 -7.32 -0.99
C ALA A 172 -5.89 -6.65 -0.84
N ALA A 173 -5.81 -5.48 -0.19
CA ALA A 173 -4.54 -4.82 0.07
C ALA A 173 -3.75 -5.50 1.21
N VAL A 174 -4.44 -5.94 2.26
CA VAL A 174 -3.81 -6.48 3.47
C VAL A 174 -3.58 -7.99 3.44
N GLU A 175 -4.27 -8.73 2.56
CA GLU A 175 -4.07 -10.18 2.37
C GLU A 175 -2.64 -10.54 1.98
N THR A 176 -1.97 -9.70 1.20
CA THR A 176 -0.64 -9.99 0.63
C THR A 176 0.52 -9.35 1.41
N ALA A 177 0.26 -8.80 2.61
CA ALA A 177 1.21 -7.89 3.24
C ALA A 177 2.45 -8.59 3.85
N GLY A 178 2.42 -9.89 4.17
CA GLY A 178 3.60 -10.65 4.62
C GLY A 178 4.39 -9.98 5.76
N LEU A 179 3.70 -9.62 6.84
CA LEU A 179 4.22 -8.82 7.95
C LEU A 179 5.20 -9.60 8.84
N ARG A 180 6.24 -8.94 9.35
CA ARG A 180 7.23 -9.55 10.29
C ARG A 180 7.44 -8.77 11.59
N ALA A 181 6.92 -7.55 11.68
CA ALA A 181 6.96 -6.74 12.88
C ALA A 181 6.23 -7.43 14.05
N THR A 182 6.67 -7.13 15.26
CA THR A 182 6.20 -7.81 16.49
C THR A 182 5.53 -6.86 17.48
N HIS A 183 5.63 -5.55 17.27
CA HIS A 183 5.05 -4.52 18.14
C HIS A 183 4.22 -3.53 17.30
N PHE A 184 3.96 -2.33 17.83
CA PHE A 184 3.28 -1.25 17.10
C PHE A 184 4.01 -0.80 15.82
N ASP A 185 5.26 -1.22 15.61
CA ASP A 185 6.01 -1.03 14.37
C ASP A 185 5.37 -1.78 13.17
N VAL A 186 4.43 -2.70 13.40
CA VAL A 186 3.60 -3.30 12.34
C VAL A 186 2.84 -2.24 11.53
N LEU A 187 2.45 -1.13 12.16
CA LEU A 187 1.67 -0.08 11.52
C LEU A 187 2.47 0.64 10.43
N ILE A 188 3.76 0.87 10.65
CA ILE A 188 4.66 1.45 9.65
C ILE A 188 5.05 0.41 8.60
N GLU A 189 5.30 -0.85 8.98
CA GLU A 189 5.57 -1.92 8.03
C GLU A 189 4.43 -2.07 7.02
N LEU A 190 3.19 -2.14 7.52
CA LEU A 190 2.02 -2.31 6.68
C LEU A 190 1.84 -1.12 5.73
N LEU A 191 1.95 0.12 6.21
CA LEU A 191 1.90 1.31 5.35
C LEU A 191 2.97 1.31 4.26
N ALA A 192 4.22 1.03 4.63
CA ALA A 192 5.35 1.05 3.72
C ALA A 192 5.21 -0.03 2.64
N ARG A 193 4.79 -1.24 3.01
CA ARG A 193 4.55 -2.35 2.08
C ARG A 193 3.39 -2.09 1.15
N LEU A 194 2.28 -1.56 1.65
CA LEU A 194 1.13 -1.23 0.79
C LEU A 194 1.52 -0.17 -0.24
N HIS A 195 2.24 0.87 0.19
CA HIS A 195 2.72 1.90 -0.71
C HIS A 195 3.71 1.34 -1.75
N ALA A 196 4.67 0.51 -1.31
CA ALA A 196 5.61 -0.18 -2.19
C ALA A 196 4.93 -1.19 -3.13
N ALA A 197 3.72 -1.67 -2.81
CA ALA A 197 2.90 -2.49 -3.71
C ALA A 197 1.99 -1.67 -4.65
N GLY A 198 2.11 -0.33 -4.65
CA GLY A 198 1.36 0.55 -5.54
C GLY A 198 -0.06 0.88 -5.07
N TRP A 199 -0.46 0.47 -3.86
CA TRP A 199 -1.78 0.79 -3.31
C TRP A 199 -1.91 2.28 -2.97
N ARG A 200 -3.11 2.83 -3.16
CA ARG A 200 -3.38 4.25 -2.90
C ARG A 200 -3.69 4.46 -1.42
N ILE A 201 -3.07 5.48 -0.82
CA ILE A 201 -3.21 5.80 0.60
C ILE A 201 -3.65 7.25 0.74
N THR A 202 -4.64 7.51 1.59
CA THR A 202 -5.11 8.86 1.93
C THR A 202 -5.31 9.02 3.44
N GLU A 203 -5.36 10.26 3.89
CA GLU A 203 -5.56 10.61 5.30
C GLU A 203 -6.83 11.44 5.49
N VAL A 204 -7.54 11.21 6.60
CA VAL A 204 -8.72 11.97 7.03
C VAL A 204 -8.43 12.58 8.39
N PRO A 205 -8.71 13.87 8.64
CA PRO A 205 -8.43 14.50 9.93
C PRO A 205 -9.21 13.85 11.07
N PHE A 206 -8.50 13.44 12.11
CA PHE A 206 -9.05 12.77 13.28
C PHE A 206 -8.73 13.54 14.57
N HIS A 207 -9.69 13.56 15.49
CA HIS A 207 -9.56 14.20 16.81
C HIS A 207 -9.25 13.14 17.87
N TYR A 208 -7.97 12.91 18.14
CA TYR A 208 -7.52 11.93 19.13
C TYR A 208 -7.69 12.46 20.55
N ARG A 209 -8.34 11.66 21.39
CA ARG A 209 -8.49 11.86 22.84
C ARG A 209 -7.95 10.64 23.57
N PRO A 210 -7.04 10.78 24.54
CA PRO A 210 -6.53 9.65 25.29
C PRO A 210 -7.54 9.26 26.39
N ARG A 211 -7.66 7.97 26.68
CA ARG A 211 -8.03 7.50 28.02
C ARG A 211 -6.76 7.02 28.73
N ASP A 212 -6.68 7.31 30.02
CA ASP A 212 -5.50 7.05 30.84
C ASP A 212 -5.06 5.59 30.75
N GLN A 213 -3.75 5.38 30.63
CA GLN A 213 -3.06 4.20 31.18
C GLN A 213 -1.53 4.38 31.15
N GLY A 214 -0.90 3.82 32.19
CA GLY A 214 0.46 4.11 32.67
C GLY A 214 1.62 3.67 31.76
N ARG A 215 2.83 4.17 32.09
CA ARG A 215 4.06 3.93 31.33
C ARG A 215 5.00 2.99 32.09
N SER A 216 5.62 2.04 31.37
CA SER A 216 6.83 1.34 31.81
C SER A 216 8.02 1.74 30.94
N HIS A 217 9.11 2.22 31.55
CA HIS A 217 10.33 2.68 30.86
C HIS A 217 11.11 1.54 30.18
N VAL A 218 11.08 0.32 30.72
CA VAL A 218 11.81 -0.84 30.16
C VAL A 218 11.20 -1.31 28.83
N ALA A 219 9.91 -1.06 28.60
CA ALA A 219 9.25 -1.35 27.33
C ALA A 219 9.70 -0.43 26.18
N PHE A 220 10.19 0.78 26.49
CA PHE A 220 10.52 1.78 25.48
C PHE A 220 11.77 1.45 24.67
N LEU A 221 12.85 0.98 25.29
CA LEU A 221 14.10 0.69 24.58
C LEU A 221 13.94 -0.51 23.62
N ARG A 222 13.25 -1.57 24.08
CA ARG A 222 12.91 -2.71 23.23
C ARG A 222 12.05 -2.30 22.04
N PHE A 223 11.06 -1.44 22.27
CA PHE A 223 10.24 -0.88 21.21
C PHE A 223 11.06 -0.06 20.22
N ALA A 224 11.95 0.83 20.70
CA ALA A 224 12.81 1.66 19.84
C ALA A 224 13.72 0.81 18.94
N LEU A 225 14.34 -0.25 19.48
CA LEU A 225 15.17 -1.17 18.71
C LEU A 225 14.36 -1.97 17.68
N ALA A 226 13.17 -2.45 18.05
CA ALA A 226 12.28 -3.14 17.11
C ALA A 226 11.86 -2.20 15.97
N TYR A 227 11.44 -0.98 16.32
CA TYR A 227 11.06 0.07 15.38
C TYR A 227 12.21 0.42 14.42
N GLY A 228 13.43 0.58 14.94
CA GLY A 228 14.62 0.83 14.12
C GLY A 228 14.92 -0.27 13.12
N ARG A 229 14.81 -1.55 13.53
CA ARG A 229 14.97 -2.71 12.62
C ARG A 229 13.90 -2.74 11.54
N THR A 230 12.65 -2.47 11.90
CA THR A 230 11.54 -2.39 10.94
C THR A 230 11.74 -1.23 9.98
N LEU A 231 12.17 -0.06 10.46
CA LEU A 231 12.48 1.09 9.61
C LEU A 231 13.62 0.77 8.63
N ALA A 232 14.69 0.12 9.07
CA ALA A 232 15.79 -0.30 8.20
C ALA A 232 15.33 -1.29 7.13
N ARG A 233 14.54 -2.31 7.49
CA ARG A 233 13.94 -3.25 6.52
C ARG A 233 13.05 -2.54 5.50
N MET A 234 12.21 -1.61 5.96
CA MET A 234 11.33 -0.84 5.08
C MET A 234 12.13 0.12 4.21
N TRP A 235 13.24 0.67 4.70
CA TRP A 235 14.17 1.46 3.89
C TRP A 235 14.74 0.63 2.74
N THR A 236 15.20 -0.60 3.02
CA THR A 236 15.69 -1.52 1.99
C THR A 236 14.60 -1.84 0.96
N LEU A 237 13.39 -2.20 1.40
CA LEU A 237 12.26 -2.45 0.50
C LEU A 237 11.93 -1.23 -0.35
N ARG A 238 11.87 -0.05 0.27
CA ARG A 238 11.52 1.17 -0.44
C ARG A 238 12.57 1.48 -1.49
N ASN A 239 13.86 1.30 -1.21
CA ASN A 239 14.96 1.56 -2.13
C ASN A 239 15.32 0.39 -3.06
N SER A 240 14.45 -0.62 -3.21
CA SER A 240 14.64 -1.70 -4.19
C SER A 240 13.64 -1.61 -5.35
N LEU A 241 13.93 -2.33 -6.44
CA LEU A 241 13.04 -2.49 -7.60
C LEU A 241 11.70 -3.16 -7.25
N GLU A 242 11.56 -3.75 -6.06
CA GLU A 242 10.27 -4.28 -5.59
C GLU A 242 9.23 -3.18 -5.31
N SER A 243 9.69 -1.94 -5.16
CA SER A 243 8.87 -0.78 -4.91
C SER A 243 8.19 -0.28 -6.19
N ALA A 244 6.87 -0.29 -6.20
CA ALA A 244 6.02 0.07 -7.34
C ALA A 244 6.23 1.49 -7.90
N ASP A 245 6.82 2.39 -7.12
CA ASP A 245 7.10 3.79 -7.49
C ASP A 245 8.60 4.04 -7.65
N TYR A 246 9.43 2.99 -7.77
CA TYR A 246 10.89 3.11 -7.76
C TYR A 246 11.40 4.12 -8.79
N ASP A 247 11.04 3.95 -10.07
CA ASP A 247 11.45 4.84 -11.17
C ASP A 247 10.94 6.27 -10.99
N ASP A 248 9.67 6.43 -10.61
CA ASP A 248 9.04 7.75 -10.43
C ASP A 248 9.73 8.52 -9.29
N ARG A 249 10.00 7.82 -8.19
CA ARG A 249 10.71 8.38 -7.05
C ARG A 249 12.19 8.61 -7.37
N ALA A 250 12.83 7.71 -8.11
CA ALA A 250 14.22 7.86 -8.56
C ALA A 250 14.39 9.15 -9.39
N PHE A 251 13.42 9.47 -10.25
CA PHE A 251 13.43 10.67 -11.10
C PHE A 251 13.47 11.99 -10.32
N THR A 252 12.94 11.99 -9.10
CA THR A 252 12.95 13.12 -8.16
C THR A 252 13.76 12.84 -6.90
N SER A 253 14.62 11.82 -6.94
CA SER A 253 15.33 11.33 -5.75
C SER A 253 16.16 12.41 -5.09
N ARG A 254 16.25 12.31 -3.77
CA ARG A 254 17.19 13.11 -2.96
C ARG A 254 18.63 12.64 -3.16
N ILE A 255 18.82 11.40 -3.59
CA ILE A 255 20.12 10.83 -3.91
C ILE A 255 20.50 11.34 -5.31
N PRO A 256 21.53 12.21 -5.45
CA PRO A 256 21.80 12.90 -6.71
C PRO A 256 22.11 11.97 -7.87
N VAL A 257 22.82 10.87 -7.60
CA VAL A 257 23.22 9.87 -8.60
C VAL A 257 22.00 9.16 -9.19
N GLN A 258 21.12 8.60 -8.34
CA GLN A 258 19.86 7.99 -8.78
C GLN A 258 19.04 8.95 -9.65
N ARG A 259 18.91 10.21 -9.21
CA ARG A 259 18.18 11.24 -9.93
C ARG A 259 18.80 11.57 -11.29
N TYR A 260 20.12 11.68 -11.35
CA TYR A 260 20.84 11.96 -12.59
C TYR A 260 20.62 10.84 -13.61
N TRP A 261 20.84 9.58 -13.22
CA TRP A 261 20.69 8.42 -14.12
C TRP A 261 19.28 8.29 -14.65
N GLN A 262 18.29 8.38 -13.76
CA GLN A 262 16.89 8.23 -14.17
C GLN A 262 16.44 9.35 -15.12
N ARG A 263 16.90 10.60 -14.90
CA ARG A 263 16.64 11.72 -15.82
C ARG A 263 17.39 11.58 -17.14
N ARG A 264 18.62 11.07 -17.11
CA ARG A 264 19.43 10.87 -18.31
C ARG A 264 18.81 9.80 -19.20
N ARG A 265 18.39 8.66 -18.62
CA ARG A 265 17.67 7.59 -19.32
C ARG A 265 16.38 8.13 -19.95
N TYR A 266 15.56 8.84 -19.17
CA TYR A 266 14.35 9.50 -19.65
C TYR A 266 14.63 10.41 -20.86
N ALA A 267 15.65 11.28 -20.78
CA ALA A 267 15.98 12.21 -21.86
C ALA A 267 16.50 11.49 -23.12
N ILE A 268 17.31 10.45 -22.97
CA ILE A 268 17.82 9.65 -24.09
C ILE A 268 16.68 8.94 -24.80
N VAL A 269 15.81 8.25 -24.06
CA VAL A 269 14.68 7.52 -24.65
C VAL A 269 13.75 8.48 -25.39
N LEU A 270 13.36 9.60 -24.79
CA LEU A 270 12.53 10.59 -25.47
C LEU A 270 13.21 11.20 -26.70
N GLY A 271 14.53 11.38 -26.66
CA GLY A 271 15.31 11.83 -27.81
C GLY A 271 15.22 10.89 -29.01
N PHE A 272 15.18 9.58 -28.79
CA PHE A 272 14.98 8.60 -29.87
C PHE A 272 13.53 8.49 -30.34
N LEU A 273 12.56 8.74 -29.45
CA LEU A 273 11.14 8.63 -29.79
C LEU A 273 10.64 9.76 -30.68
N GLY A 274 11.31 10.92 -30.69
CA GLY A 274 10.98 12.03 -31.58
C GLY A 274 9.50 12.44 -31.47
N HIS A 275 8.76 12.33 -32.59
CA HIS A 275 7.34 12.70 -32.71
C HIS A 275 6.40 11.48 -32.68
N ALA A 276 6.81 10.36 -32.07
CA ALA A 276 5.96 9.17 -32.00
C ALA A 276 4.62 9.49 -31.31
N GLU A 277 3.51 9.31 -32.04
CA GLU A 277 2.17 9.50 -31.49
C GLU A 277 1.69 8.26 -30.74
N ARG A 278 1.91 7.07 -31.31
CA ARG A 278 1.50 5.77 -30.76
C ARG A 278 2.73 5.01 -30.29
N ALA A 279 3.04 5.10 -29.01
CA ALA A 279 4.18 4.43 -28.42
C ALA A 279 3.75 3.26 -27.52
N LEU A 280 4.52 2.17 -27.54
CA LEU A 280 4.44 1.10 -26.57
C LEU A 280 5.69 1.12 -25.69
N ASP A 281 5.52 1.19 -24.37
CA ASP A 281 6.62 1.08 -23.40
C ASP A 281 6.54 -0.29 -22.71
N ILE A 282 7.41 -1.22 -23.11
CA ILE A 282 7.49 -2.57 -22.57
C ILE A 282 8.40 -2.56 -21.35
N GLY A 283 7.92 -3.16 -20.25
CA GLY A 283 8.55 -3.04 -18.94
C GLY A 283 8.51 -1.60 -18.44
N CYS A 284 7.40 -0.91 -18.66
CA CYS A 284 7.30 0.53 -18.39
C CYS A 284 7.57 0.89 -16.92
N GLY A 285 7.45 -0.07 -16.01
CA GLY A 285 7.64 0.13 -14.58
C GLY A 285 6.81 1.30 -14.08
N SER A 286 7.43 2.13 -13.25
CA SER A 286 6.86 3.41 -12.85
C SER A 286 7.54 4.56 -13.56
N SER A 287 8.04 4.36 -14.78
CA SER A 287 8.74 5.39 -15.54
C SER A 287 7.84 6.59 -15.87
N LYS A 288 8.44 7.78 -15.97
CA LYS A 288 7.78 9.00 -16.43
C LYS A 288 7.68 9.11 -17.95
N ILE A 289 8.29 8.19 -18.71
CA ILE A 289 8.24 8.18 -20.19
C ILE A 289 6.79 8.21 -20.68
N LEU A 290 5.92 7.42 -20.05
CA LEU A 290 4.49 7.38 -20.34
C LEU A 290 3.76 8.73 -20.17
N GLU A 291 4.25 9.61 -19.28
CA GLU A 291 3.63 10.94 -19.06
C GLU A 291 4.00 11.94 -20.16
N ALA A 292 5.10 11.70 -20.87
CA ALA A 292 5.61 12.59 -21.92
C ALA A 292 4.96 12.35 -23.29
N LEU A 293 4.25 11.23 -23.45
CA LEU A 293 3.75 10.76 -24.73
C LEU A 293 2.21 10.67 -24.69
N PRO A 294 1.48 11.40 -25.53
CA PRO A 294 0.03 11.60 -25.38
C PRO A 294 -0.82 10.33 -25.56
N ARG A 295 -0.33 9.33 -26.30
CA ARG A 295 -1.01 8.04 -26.49
C ARG A 295 -0.08 6.84 -26.26
N ALA A 296 0.82 6.94 -25.29
CA ALA A 296 1.65 5.81 -24.90
C ALA A 296 0.87 4.76 -24.12
N VAL A 297 1.06 3.50 -24.51
CA VAL A 297 0.59 2.32 -23.79
C VAL A 297 1.74 1.82 -22.93
N GLY A 298 1.52 1.74 -21.61
CA GLY A 298 2.44 1.06 -20.70
C GLY A 298 2.13 -0.42 -20.64
N PHE A 299 3.14 -1.26 -20.81
CA PHE A 299 3.04 -2.70 -20.73
C PHE A 299 4.05 -3.25 -19.73
N ASP A 300 3.61 -4.06 -18.77
CA ASP A 300 4.52 -4.63 -17.78
C ASP A 300 4.02 -6.00 -17.28
N LEU A 301 4.96 -6.90 -17.00
CA LEU A 301 4.66 -8.18 -16.36
C LEU A 301 4.30 -7.98 -14.87
N ASN A 302 4.93 -7.01 -14.22
CA ASN A 302 4.72 -6.68 -12.82
C ASN A 302 3.50 -5.77 -12.64
N PHE A 303 2.48 -6.30 -11.96
CA PHE A 303 1.25 -5.57 -11.71
C PHE A 303 1.40 -4.39 -10.73
N LYS A 304 2.40 -4.41 -9.83
CA LYS A 304 2.59 -3.38 -8.80
C LYS A 304 2.85 -1.98 -9.39
N PRO A 305 3.85 -1.77 -10.28
CA PRO A 305 4.06 -0.48 -10.91
C PRO A 305 2.89 -0.05 -11.80
N LEU A 306 2.23 -0.98 -12.48
CA LEU A 306 1.00 -0.67 -13.23
C LEU A 306 -0.11 -0.14 -12.31
N ARG A 307 -0.32 -0.76 -11.15
CA ARG A 307 -1.25 -0.26 -10.12
C ARG A 307 -0.90 1.14 -9.65
N PHE A 308 0.40 1.42 -9.46
CA PHE A 308 0.85 2.77 -9.12
C PHE A 308 0.56 3.77 -10.24
N ARG A 309 0.85 3.39 -11.50
CA ARG A 309 0.66 4.23 -12.69
C ARG A 309 -0.79 4.43 -13.12
N ALA A 310 -1.70 3.54 -12.74
CA ALA A 310 -3.13 3.66 -13.01
C ALA A 310 -3.77 4.95 -12.43
N ARG A 311 -3.04 5.69 -11.59
CA ARG A 311 -3.44 6.99 -11.04
C ARG A 311 -3.29 8.14 -12.04
N THR A 312 -2.32 8.04 -12.96
CA THR A 312 -1.99 9.11 -13.91
C THR A 312 -2.09 8.66 -15.37
N ASN A 313 -2.02 7.36 -15.65
CA ASN A 313 -2.17 6.80 -16.99
C ASN A 313 -3.33 5.79 -17.05
N ARG A 314 -4.09 5.84 -18.14
CA ARG A 314 -5.26 4.99 -18.41
C ARG A 314 -4.97 3.83 -19.37
N LEU A 315 -3.88 3.90 -20.12
CA LEU A 315 -3.49 2.90 -21.12
C LEU A 315 -2.39 2.00 -20.55
N LEU A 316 -2.78 1.06 -19.69
CA LEU A 316 -1.87 0.14 -19.02
C LEU A 316 -2.32 -1.30 -19.26
N VAL A 317 -1.38 -2.16 -19.63
CA VAL A 317 -1.63 -3.56 -19.93
C VAL A 317 -0.68 -4.42 -19.12
N ASN A 318 -1.23 -5.40 -18.40
CA ASN A 318 -0.43 -6.40 -17.72
C ASN A 318 -0.32 -7.65 -18.59
N GLY A 319 0.90 -8.14 -18.82
CA GLY A 319 1.09 -9.32 -19.65
C GLY A 319 2.56 -9.71 -19.80
N ASP A 320 2.75 -10.80 -20.53
CA ASP A 320 4.08 -11.30 -20.89
C ASP A 320 4.49 -10.76 -22.26
N MET A 321 5.68 -10.17 -22.36
CA MET A 321 6.16 -9.57 -23.60
C MET A 321 6.45 -10.59 -24.71
N ARG A 322 6.48 -11.90 -24.39
CA ARG A 322 6.55 -12.99 -25.39
C ARG A 322 5.26 -13.17 -26.18
N ALA A 323 4.16 -12.56 -25.75
CA ALA A 323 2.87 -12.59 -26.44
C ALA A 323 2.13 -11.26 -26.22
N LEU A 324 2.46 -10.25 -27.02
CA LEU A 324 1.89 -8.92 -26.91
C LEU A 324 0.43 -8.92 -27.41
N PRO A 325 -0.55 -8.49 -26.59
CA PRO A 325 -1.98 -8.53 -26.92
C PRO A 325 -2.42 -7.37 -27.83
N PHE A 326 -1.58 -7.02 -28.80
CA PHE A 326 -1.79 -5.92 -29.74
C PHE A 326 -1.80 -6.44 -31.17
N ALA A 327 -2.51 -5.74 -32.05
CA ALA A 327 -2.47 -6.01 -33.49
C ALA A 327 -1.05 -5.77 -34.04
N GLY A 328 -0.77 -6.35 -35.21
CA GLY A 328 0.44 -6.00 -35.95
C GLY A 328 0.44 -4.52 -36.33
N GLU A 329 1.63 -3.91 -36.36
CA GLU A 329 1.84 -2.52 -36.80
C GLU A 329 1.02 -1.47 -36.03
N ALA A 330 0.64 -1.78 -34.79
CA ALA A 330 -0.20 -0.93 -33.96
C ALA A 330 0.52 0.35 -33.46
N PHE A 331 1.85 0.35 -33.42
CA PHE A 331 2.68 1.41 -32.82
C PHE A 331 3.71 1.97 -33.78
N ASP A 332 3.95 3.28 -33.70
CA ASP A 332 4.99 3.97 -34.47
C ASP A 332 6.33 3.95 -33.73
N ALA A 333 6.30 3.68 -32.43
CA ALA A 333 7.49 3.43 -31.63
C ALA A 333 7.28 2.37 -30.54
N VAL A 334 8.32 1.59 -30.28
CA VAL A 334 8.37 0.60 -29.20
C VAL A 334 9.62 0.86 -28.36
N VAL A 335 9.44 0.98 -27.05
CA VAL A 335 10.51 1.10 -26.05
C VAL A 335 10.60 -0.21 -25.28
N CYS A 336 11.81 -0.71 -25.09
CA CYS A 336 12.13 -1.79 -24.18
C CYS A 336 13.47 -1.44 -23.51
N SER A 337 13.40 -0.66 -22.43
CA SER A 337 14.58 -0.15 -21.72
C SER A 337 14.64 -0.72 -20.32
N GLU A 338 15.75 -1.38 -19.99
CA GLU A 338 16.03 -2.00 -18.69
C GLU A 338 15.06 -3.17 -18.37
N VAL A 339 14.96 -4.12 -19.31
CA VAL A 339 14.03 -5.25 -19.24
C VAL A 339 14.71 -6.55 -19.66
N LEU A 340 15.50 -6.49 -20.74
CA LEU A 340 16.09 -7.67 -21.37
C LEU A 340 17.07 -8.41 -20.46
N GLU A 341 17.71 -7.69 -19.54
CA GLU A 341 18.58 -8.22 -18.49
C GLU A 341 17.87 -9.11 -17.45
N HIS A 342 16.55 -8.97 -17.33
CA HIS A 342 15.73 -9.64 -16.31
C HIS A 342 14.92 -10.81 -16.89
N VAL A 343 14.92 -10.98 -18.20
CA VAL A 343 14.21 -12.06 -18.91
C VAL A 343 15.19 -13.07 -19.47
N ARG A 344 14.78 -14.34 -19.52
CA ARG A 344 15.56 -15.35 -20.22
C ARG A 344 15.50 -15.07 -21.71
N TRP A 345 16.64 -15.25 -22.39
CA TRP A 345 16.71 -15.10 -23.83
C TRP A 345 15.67 -15.97 -24.55
N ASP A 346 14.88 -15.33 -25.42
CA ASP A 346 13.87 -15.96 -26.24
C ASP A 346 13.73 -15.17 -27.56
N PRO A 347 13.91 -15.80 -28.74
CA PRO A 347 13.73 -15.14 -30.03
C PRO A 347 12.36 -14.47 -30.21
N ALA A 348 11.32 -14.95 -29.52
CA ALA A 348 9.98 -14.38 -29.58
C ALA A 348 9.93 -12.92 -29.10
N LEU A 349 10.84 -12.49 -28.21
CA LEU A 349 10.85 -11.13 -27.65
C LEU A 349 10.99 -10.07 -28.74
N PHE A 350 11.99 -10.22 -29.61
CA PHE A 350 12.23 -9.28 -30.71
C PHE A 350 11.22 -9.48 -31.84
N ALA A 351 10.75 -10.71 -32.07
CA ALA A 351 9.71 -10.98 -33.06
C ALA A 351 8.40 -10.24 -32.72
N GLU A 352 7.98 -10.27 -31.45
CA GLU A 352 6.79 -9.57 -30.98
C GLU A 352 6.95 -8.05 -31.04
N MET A 353 8.10 -7.50 -30.61
CA MET A 353 8.39 -6.06 -30.75
C MET A 353 8.32 -5.62 -32.21
N ARG A 354 8.92 -6.40 -33.12
CA ARG A 354 8.94 -6.13 -34.56
C ARG A 354 7.55 -6.25 -35.18
N ARG A 355 6.73 -7.20 -34.72
CA ARG A 355 5.36 -7.45 -35.21
C ARG A 355 4.45 -6.27 -34.91
N VAL A 356 4.50 -5.73 -33.70
CA VAL A 356 3.62 -4.62 -33.27
C VAL A 356 4.10 -3.25 -33.75
N LEU A 357 5.34 -3.15 -34.23
CA LEU A 357 5.93 -1.91 -34.76
C LEU A 357 5.59 -1.73 -36.24
N ALA A 358 5.08 -0.55 -36.60
CA ALA A 358 4.78 -0.17 -37.96
C ALA A 358 6.05 -0.07 -38.84
N PRO A 359 5.95 -0.30 -40.16
CA PRO A 359 7.07 -0.09 -41.08
C PRO A 359 7.62 1.34 -40.96
N GLY A 360 8.94 1.46 -40.80
CA GLY A 360 9.60 2.75 -40.58
C GLY A 360 9.51 3.30 -39.15
N GLY A 361 8.86 2.57 -38.23
CA GLY A 361 8.78 2.93 -36.81
C GLY A 361 10.10 2.76 -36.06
N THR A 362 10.18 3.34 -34.87
CA THR A 362 11.39 3.34 -34.04
C THR A 362 11.34 2.27 -32.95
N LEU A 363 12.33 1.38 -32.92
CA LEU A 363 12.56 0.47 -31.80
C LEU A 363 13.70 1.00 -30.93
N VAL A 364 13.42 1.31 -29.66
CA VAL A 364 14.40 1.74 -28.67
C VAL A 364 14.64 0.61 -27.67
N VAL A 365 15.84 0.04 -27.68
CA VAL A 365 16.25 -1.01 -26.72
C VAL A 365 17.38 -0.48 -25.85
N GLY A 366 17.25 -0.63 -24.54
CA GLY A 366 18.26 -0.24 -23.56
C GLY A 366 18.51 -1.36 -22.55
N THR A 367 19.76 -1.56 -22.18
CA THR A 367 20.19 -2.49 -21.12
C THR A 367 21.32 -1.81 -20.32
N PRO A 368 21.45 -2.10 -19.02
CA PRO A 368 22.59 -1.66 -18.23
C PRO A 368 23.90 -2.22 -18.81
N ASP A 369 24.95 -1.41 -18.81
CA ASP A 369 26.31 -1.87 -19.09
C ASP A 369 26.91 -2.47 -17.81
N TYR A 370 26.56 -3.73 -17.52
CA TYR A 370 27.12 -4.50 -16.41
C TYR A 370 28.64 -4.73 -16.51
N GLY A 371 29.25 -4.44 -17.67
CA GLY A 371 30.70 -4.55 -17.88
C GLY A 371 31.50 -3.46 -17.18
N ARG A 372 30.86 -2.38 -16.70
CA ARG A 372 31.54 -1.27 -16.02
C ARG A 372 31.30 -1.28 -14.51
N TRP A 373 32.36 -1.02 -13.75
CA TRP A 373 32.32 -0.89 -12.28
C TRP A 373 31.31 0.14 -11.78
N GLN A 374 30.99 1.13 -12.61
CA GLN A 374 30.05 2.21 -12.34
C GLN A 374 28.64 1.68 -12.03
N TRP A 375 28.24 0.52 -12.58
CA TRP A 375 26.92 -0.07 -12.35
C TRP A 375 26.63 -0.40 -10.87
N ARG A 376 27.66 -0.78 -10.09
CA ARG A 376 27.54 -1.05 -8.63
C ARG A 376 27.11 0.15 -7.78
N TRP A 377 27.12 1.35 -8.36
CA TRP A 377 26.73 2.59 -7.68
C TRP A 377 25.36 3.12 -8.15
N ILE A 378 24.73 2.44 -9.12
CA ILE A 378 23.52 2.90 -9.82
C ILE A 378 22.30 2.08 -9.36
N GLU A 379 22.46 0.77 -9.28
CA GLU A 379 21.50 -0.20 -8.72
C GLU A 379 21.86 -0.56 -7.27
#